data_AF-A6K8K3-F1
#
_entry.id   AF-A6K8K3-F1
#
_cell.length_a   1.000
_cell.length_b   1.000
_cell.length_c   1.000
_cell.angle_alpha   90.00
_cell.angle_beta   90.00
_cell.angle_gamma   90.00
#
_symmetry.space_group_name_H-M   'P 1'
#
loop_
_entity.id
_entity.type
_entity.pdbx_description
1 polymer ?
#
loop_
_entity_poly.entity_id
_entity_poly.type
_entity_poly.pdbx_seq_one_letter_code
_entity_poly.pdbx_strand_id
1 'polypeptide(L)'
;MVTHHELTSPKKMASFQGIVTCEEPNSRMHHFVGSLEWNSRKYPLDIGNLLLRGCKIRNTDTCYGLVIYAGLDTKIMKNCGKIHLKRTKLDLMMNKLVILIFMSLVIASMFLTLGFAFMVKEFKAKHHYMSSMQGRTDAMDSFFIFWGFLILLSVMVPMAMFIIAEFIYLGNSIFINWDLSMYYEPLDIPAKARSTSLNDHLGQVQYIFSDKTGTLTQNIMTFKKCCINGCTYGDALHPTQPLPHSPAPS
;
A
#
# COMPACT_ATOMS: atom_id res chain seq x y z
N MET A 1 8.35 -36.10 -22.68
CA MET A 1 7.40 -36.37 -21.56
C MET A 1 6.34 -37.34 -22.05
N VAL A 2 6.06 -38.44 -21.34
CA VAL A 2 5.14 -39.51 -21.80
C VAL A 2 3.74 -38.97 -22.10
N THR A 3 3.25 -38.04 -21.27
CA THR A 3 1.97 -37.34 -21.45
C THR A 3 1.91 -36.49 -22.73
N HIS A 4 3.00 -35.84 -23.11
CA HIS A 4 3.07 -35.01 -24.33
C HIS A 4 2.97 -35.85 -25.62
N HIS A 5 3.39 -37.11 -25.60
CA HIS A 5 3.32 -37.99 -26.76
C HIS A 5 1.96 -38.72 -26.87
N GLU A 6 1.33 -39.04 -25.74
CA GLU A 6 0.11 -39.86 -25.74
C GLU A 6 -1.20 -39.05 -25.66
N LEU A 7 -1.17 -37.85 -25.08
CA LEU A 7 -2.35 -36.99 -24.85
C LEU A 7 -2.40 -35.81 -25.83
N THR A 8 -2.31 -36.08 -27.12
CA THR A 8 -2.31 -35.04 -28.17
C THR A 8 -3.70 -34.61 -28.62
N SER A 9 -4.75 -35.38 -28.27
CA SER A 9 -6.12 -35.11 -28.69
C SER A 9 -7.04 -34.89 -27.48
N PRO A 10 -7.99 -33.93 -27.56
CA PRO A 10 -8.95 -33.67 -26.48
C PRO A 10 -9.74 -34.92 -26.06
N LYS A 11 -10.04 -35.82 -27.00
CA LYS A 11 -10.76 -37.08 -26.72
C LYS A 11 -9.94 -38.03 -25.84
N LYS A 12 -8.61 -38.08 -26.04
CA LYS A 12 -7.69 -38.91 -25.23
C LYS A 12 -7.45 -38.30 -23.84
N MET A 13 -7.51 -36.97 -23.74
CA MET A 13 -7.47 -36.27 -22.46
C MET A 13 -8.72 -36.50 -21.62
N ALA A 14 -9.90 -36.58 -22.25
CA ALA A 14 -11.15 -36.90 -21.54
C ALA A 14 -11.14 -38.31 -20.94
N SER A 15 -10.47 -39.26 -21.59
CA SER A 15 -10.28 -40.62 -21.10
C SER A 15 -9.08 -40.80 -20.17
N PHE A 16 -8.33 -39.72 -19.87
CA PHE A 16 -7.14 -39.80 -19.04
C PHE A 16 -7.53 -40.03 -17.58
N GLN A 17 -7.04 -41.12 -17.00
CA GLN A 17 -7.25 -41.46 -15.59
C GLN A 17 -5.89 -41.66 -14.92
N GLY A 18 -5.46 -40.65 -14.18
CA GLY A 18 -4.22 -40.66 -13.42
C GLY A 18 -4.39 -39.92 -12.10
N ILE A 19 -3.60 -40.30 -11.10
CA ILE A 19 -3.63 -39.70 -9.76
C ILE A 19 -2.32 -38.93 -9.57
N VAL A 20 -2.43 -37.64 -9.25
CA VAL A 20 -1.28 -36.81 -8.91
C VAL A 20 -1.21 -36.66 -7.40
N THR A 21 -0.07 -37.06 -6.82
CA THR A 21 0.25 -36.84 -5.41
C THR A 21 1.35 -35.78 -5.35
N CYS A 22 1.15 -34.72 -4.56
CA CYS A 22 2.12 -33.62 -4.45
C CYS A 22 2.29 -33.17 -3.00
N GLU A 23 3.38 -32.43 -2.75
CA GLU A 23 3.61 -31.77 -1.47
C GLU A 23 2.53 -30.73 -1.11
N GLU A 24 2.45 -30.35 0.17
CA GLU A 24 1.55 -29.29 0.63
C GLU A 24 1.94 -27.91 0.04
N PRO A 25 0.97 -27.00 -0.14
CA PRO A 25 1.22 -25.65 -0.64
C PRO A 25 2.25 -24.88 0.18
N ASN A 26 3.39 -24.53 -0.43
CA ASN A 26 4.48 -23.78 0.20
C ASN A 26 4.87 -22.51 -0.60
N SER A 27 5.69 -21.63 0.00
CA SER A 27 6.16 -20.39 -0.63
C SER A 27 7.47 -20.54 -1.43
N ARG A 28 8.05 -21.75 -1.49
CA ARG A 28 9.33 -21.99 -2.20
C ARG A 28 9.07 -22.03 -3.71
N MET A 29 9.45 -20.97 -4.42
CA MET A 29 9.17 -20.85 -5.86
C MET A 29 9.95 -21.83 -6.75
N HIS A 30 11.16 -22.22 -6.36
CA HIS A 30 12.04 -23.06 -7.18
C HIS A 30 12.04 -24.54 -6.78
N HIS A 31 11.19 -24.93 -5.83
CA HIS A 31 11.12 -26.30 -5.33
C HIS A 31 9.69 -26.81 -5.51
N PHE A 32 9.55 -27.99 -6.14
CA PHE A 32 8.29 -28.70 -6.23
C PHE A 32 8.55 -30.19 -6.28
N VAL A 33 7.85 -30.96 -5.45
CA VAL A 33 7.94 -32.43 -5.45
C VAL A 33 6.55 -33.02 -5.61
N GLY A 34 6.36 -33.79 -6.66
CA GLY A 34 5.15 -34.58 -6.89
C GLY A 34 5.41 -35.86 -7.64
N SER A 35 4.39 -36.70 -7.72
CA SER A 35 4.40 -37.93 -8.50
C SER A 35 3.06 -38.11 -9.19
N LEU A 36 3.10 -38.40 -10.49
CA LEU A 36 1.95 -38.81 -11.28
C LEU A 36 1.94 -40.34 -11.37
N GLU A 37 0.87 -40.95 -10.90
CA GLU A 37 0.59 -42.37 -11.08
C GLU A 37 -0.39 -42.58 -12.23
N TRP A 38 0.07 -43.24 -13.29
CA TRP A 38 -0.70 -43.50 -14.49
C TRP A 38 -0.32 -44.85 -15.11
N ASN A 39 -1.30 -45.68 -15.47
CA ASN A 39 -1.11 -47.03 -16.03
C ASN A 39 -0.15 -47.90 -15.20
N SER A 40 -0.30 -47.88 -13.86
CA SER A 40 0.57 -48.58 -12.90
C SER A 40 2.05 -48.19 -12.94
N ARG A 41 2.39 -47.02 -13.52
CA ARG A 41 3.73 -46.44 -13.52
C ARG A 41 3.73 -45.10 -12.78
N LYS A 42 4.79 -44.86 -12.01
CA LYS A 42 5.01 -43.59 -11.30
C LYS A 42 6.00 -42.72 -12.06
N TYR A 43 5.60 -41.49 -12.32
CA TYR A 43 6.44 -40.47 -12.96
C TYR A 43 6.72 -39.35 -11.97
N PRO A 44 7.98 -38.97 -11.71
CA PRO A 44 8.30 -37.85 -10.85
C PRO A 44 7.91 -36.53 -11.53
N LEU A 45 7.31 -35.63 -10.75
CA LEU A 45 7.00 -34.27 -11.16
C LEU A 45 7.90 -33.31 -10.38
N ASP A 46 8.66 -32.51 -11.10
CA ASP A 46 9.54 -31.46 -10.57
C ASP A 46 9.06 -30.07 -11.04
N ILE A 47 9.72 -29.01 -10.59
CA ILE A 47 9.40 -27.61 -10.92
C ILE A 47 9.34 -27.34 -12.42
N GLY A 48 10.16 -28.03 -13.23
CA GLY A 48 10.12 -27.93 -14.69
C GLY A 48 8.79 -28.34 -15.33
N ASN A 49 7.95 -29.08 -14.60
CA ASN A 49 6.64 -29.55 -15.03
C ASN A 49 5.49 -28.70 -14.45
N LEU A 50 5.80 -27.73 -13.59
CA LEU A 50 4.82 -26.88 -12.91
C LEU A 50 4.77 -25.50 -13.57
N LEU A 51 3.58 -25.10 -14.02
CA LEU A 51 3.33 -23.75 -14.49
C LEU A 51 2.81 -22.89 -13.32
N LEU A 52 3.58 -21.87 -12.94
CA LEU A 52 3.21 -20.99 -11.83
C LEU A 52 2.19 -19.94 -12.26
N ARG A 53 1.32 -19.56 -11.32
CA ARG A 53 0.43 -18.40 -11.47
C ARG A 53 1.26 -17.13 -11.66
N GLY A 54 0.97 -16.38 -12.73
CA GLY A 54 1.68 -15.15 -13.10
C GLY A 54 2.72 -15.34 -14.21
N CYS A 55 3.05 -16.58 -14.57
CA CYS A 55 3.85 -16.85 -15.77
C CYS A 55 3.01 -16.63 -17.04
N LYS A 56 3.62 -16.00 -18.06
CA LYS A 56 3.03 -15.87 -19.38
C LYS A 56 3.66 -16.91 -20.31
N ILE A 57 2.85 -17.86 -20.79
CA ILE A 57 3.29 -18.83 -21.81
C ILE A 57 3.60 -18.07 -23.10
N ARG A 58 4.70 -18.41 -23.75
CA ARG A 58 5.16 -17.83 -25.02
C ARG A 58 5.62 -18.94 -25.95
N ASN A 59 5.56 -18.70 -27.26
CA ASN A 59 6.02 -19.63 -28.31
C ASN A 59 5.31 -21.01 -28.28
N THR A 60 4.02 -21.05 -27.94
CA THR A 60 3.18 -22.26 -27.99
C THR A 60 1.73 -21.86 -28.21
N ASP A 61 1.03 -22.52 -29.14
CA ASP A 61 -0.35 -22.16 -29.51
C ASP A 61 -1.35 -22.53 -28.40
N THR A 62 -1.26 -23.75 -27.88
CA THR A 62 -2.14 -24.25 -26.82
C THR A 62 -1.35 -25.07 -25.80
N CYS A 63 -1.70 -24.91 -24.53
CA CYS A 63 -1.15 -25.69 -23.43
C CYS A 63 -2.30 -26.23 -22.59
N TYR A 64 -2.33 -27.55 -22.44
CA TYR A 64 -3.27 -28.23 -21.56
C TYR A 64 -2.54 -28.70 -20.32
N GLY A 65 -3.14 -28.47 -19.15
CA GLY A 65 -2.53 -28.83 -17.88
C GLY A 65 -3.59 -29.12 -16.82
N LEU A 66 -3.15 -29.79 -15.76
CA LEU A 66 -3.96 -30.07 -14.58
C LEU A 66 -3.70 -28.99 -13.52
N VAL A 67 -4.76 -28.44 -12.94
CA VAL A 67 -4.64 -27.48 -11.84
C VAL A 67 -4.32 -28.23 -10.55
N ILE A 68 -3.14 -28.00 -10.00
CA ILE A 68 -2.69 -28.61 -8.72
C ILE A 68 -3.02 -27.69 -7.53
N TYR A 69 -2.70 -26.40 -7.63
CA TYR A 69 -2.98 -25.41 -6.60
C TYR A 69 -3.87 -24.30 -7.15
N ALA A 70 -4.90 -23.92 -6.39
CA ALA A 70 -5.86 -22.89 -6.78
C ALA A 70 -5.92 -21.75 -5.76
N GLY A 71 -6.22 -20.54 -6.23
CA GLY A 71 -6.45 -19.37 -5.37
C GLY A 71 -5.27 -19.03 -4.45
N LEU A 72 -5.53 -19.04 -3.13
CA LEU A 72 -4.57 -18.70 -2.08
C LEU A 72 -3.48 -19.75 -1.88
N ASP A 73 -3.67 -20.96 -2.42
CA ASP A 73 -2.69 -22.06 -2.32
C ASP A 73 -1.63 -22.01 -3.42
N THR A 74 -1.77 -21.12 -4.39
CA THR A 74 -0.72 -20.89 -5.38
C THR A 74 0.55 -20.34 -4.72
N LYS A 75 1.72 -20.79 -5.17
CA LYS A 75 3.03 -20.41 -4.59
C LYS A 75 3.24 -18.89 -4.52
N ILE A 76 2.78 -18.15 -5.55
CA ILE A 76 2.86 -16.68 -5.56
C ILE A 76 2.05 -16.05 -4.43
N MET A 77 0.85 -16.58 -4.14
CA MET A 77 0.00 -16.06 -3.06
C MET A 77 0.53 -16.43 -1.67
N LYS A 78 1.17 -17.60 -1.53
CA LYS A 78 1.89 -17.97 -0.29
C LYS A 78 3.14 -17.11 -0.07
N ASN A 79 3.74 -16.60 -1.14
CA ASN A 79 4.85 -15.65 -1.06
C ASN A 79 4.37 -14.20 -0.86
N CYS A 80 3.15 -13.87 -1.28
CA CYS A 80 2.52 -12.60 -0.95
C CYS A 80 2.23 -12.55 0.56
N GLY A 81 2.91 -11.64 1.26
CA GLY A 81 2.62 -11.34 2.65
C GLY A 81 1.15 -10.90 2.84
N LYS A 82 0.67 -11.00 4.08
CA LYS A 82 -0.66 -10.49 4.43
C LYS A 82 -0.72 -8.99 4.15
N ILE A 83 -1.84 -8.55 3.55
CA ILE A 83 -2.08 -7.13 3.31
C ILE A 83 -2.31 -6.45 4.66
N HIS A 84 -1.30 -5.71 5.13
CA HIS A 84 -1.43 -4.85 6.29
C HIS A 84 -1.77 -3.43 5.83
N LEU A 85 -2.87 -2.87 6.33
CA LEU A 85 -3.19 -1.46 6.12
C LEU A 85 -2.09 -0.64 6.78
N LYS A 86 -1.31 0.09 5.99
CA LYS A 86 -0.26 0.97 6.50
C LYS A 86 -0.91 2.20 7.11
N ARG A 87 -0.72 2.42 8.42
CA ARG A 87 -1.05 3.69 9.08
C ARG A 87 0.07 4.69 8.81
N THR A 88 -0.28 5.95 8.57
CA THR A 88 0.71 6.98 8.28
C THR A 88 1.37 7.46 9.57
N LYS A 89 2.58 8.01 9.45
CA LYS A 89 3.24 8.67 10.59
C LYS A 89 2.48 9.91 11.03
N LEU A 90 1.87 10.62 10.09
CA LEU A 90 1.03 11.79 10.35
C LEU A 90 -0.20 11.43 11.19
N ASP A 91 -0.84 10.28 10.98
CA ASP A 91 -1.97 9.82 11.80
C ASP A 91 -1.58 9.71 13.28
N LEU A 92 -0.38 9.16 13.54
CA LEU A 92 0.14 9.04 14.89
C LEU A 92 0.48 10.41 15.51
N MET A 93 1.10 11.30 14.72
CA MET A 93 1.43 12.66 15.17
C MET A 93 0.19 13.48 15.46
N MET A 94 -0.85 13.37 14.63
CA MET A 94 -2.15 14.01 14.82
C MET A 94 -2.82 13.51 16.11
N ASN A 95 -2.84 12.20 16.34
CA ASN A 95 -3.36 11.65 17.60
C ASN A 95 -2.60 12.19 18.83
N LYS A 96 -1.27 12.26 18.76
CA LYS A 96 -0.44 12.84 19.82
C LYS A 96 -0.77 14.32 20.07
N LEU A 97 -0.99 15.09 19.00
CA LEU A 97 -1.38 16.50 19.09
C LEU A 97 -2.75 16.67 19.77
N VAL A 98 -3.73 15.84 19.42
CA VAL A 98 -5.06 15.87 20.04
C VAL A 98 -4.99 15.60 21.54
N ILE A 99 -4.20 14.60 21.95
CA ILE A 99 -3.97 14.31 23.38
C ILE A 99 -3.32 15.52 24.07
N LEU A 100 -2.32 16.15 23.43
CA LEU A 100 -1.64 17.32 23.98
C LEU A 100 -2.60 18.52 24.15
N ILE A 101 -3.47 18.78 23.17
CA ILE A 101 -4.49 19.84 23.23
C ILE A 101 -5.52 19.55 24.32
N PHE A 102 -5.97 18.29 24.45
CA PHE A 102 -6.91 17.91 25.49
C PHE A 102 -6.31 18.10 26.89
N MET A 103 -5.05 17.70 27.09
CA MET A 103 -4.37 17.90 28.37
C MET A 103 -4.16 19.39 28.69
N SER A 104 -3.79 20.21 27.70
CA SER A 104 -3.64 21.66 27.92
C SER A 104 -4.98 22.33 28.23
N LEU A 105 -6.08 21.86 27.65
CA LEU A 105 -7.43 22.33 27.92
C LEU A 105 -7.89 22.06 29.36
N VAL A 106 -7.64 20.85 29.87
CA VAL A 106 -7.93 20.50 31.27
C VAL A 106 -7.13 21.36 32.24
N ILE A 107 -5.84 21.58 31.94
CA ILE A 107 -4.98 22.43 32.77
C ILE A 107 -5.44 23.89 32.73
N ALA A 108 -5.75 24.44 31.56
CA ALA A 108 -6.24 25.81 31.41
C ALA A 108 -7.58 26.02 32.12
N SER A 109 -8.54 25.12 31.95
CA SER A 109 -9.84 25.18 32.65
C SER A 109 -9.69 25.10 34.17
N MET A 110 -8.74 24.31 34.68
CA MET A 110 -8.40 24.28 36.10
C MET A 110 -7.86 25.64 36.58
N PHE A 111 -6.93 26.26 35.86
CA PHE A 111 -6.41 27.59 36.20
C PHE A 111 -7.48 28.68 36.16
N LEU A 112 -8.35 28.68 35.13
CA LEU A 112 -9.46 29.63 35.02
C LEU A 112 -10.45 29.47 36.18
N THR A 113 -10.76 28.23 36.58
CA THR A 113 -11.66 27.96 37.71
C THR A 113 -11.07 28.46 39.03
N LEU A 114 -9.78 28.22 39.27
CA LEU A 114 -9.09 28.72 40.45
C LEU A 114 -9.08 30.25 40.47
N GLY A 115 -8.72 30.89 39.35
CA GLY A 115 -8.72 32.34 39.22
C GLY A 115 -10.10 32.96 39.47
N PHE A 116 -11.16 32.34 38.93
CA PHE A 116 -12.54 32.76 39.18
C PHE A 116 -12.92 32.60 40.66
N ALA A 117 -12.56 31.48 41.30
CA ALA A 117 -12.84 31.24 42.71
C ALA A 117 -12.14 32.27 43.63
N PHE A 118 -10.90 32.67 43.33
CA PHE A 118 -10.21 33.73 44.07
C PHE A 118 -10.88 35.10 43.88
N MET A 119 -11.18 35.48 42.64
CA MET A 119 -11.84 36.76 42.34
C MET A 119 -13.24 36.87 42.96
N VAL A 120 -14.03 35.80 42.94
CA VAL A 120 -15.38 35.79 43.55
C VAL A 120 -15.30 35.96 45.07
N LYS A 121 -14.32 35.34 45.73
CA LYS A 121 -14.12 35.53 47.18
C LYS A 121 -13.85 36.99 47.52
N GLU A 122 -12.97 37.66 46.77
CA GLU A 122 -12.64 39.07 46.96
C GLU A 122 -13.85 39.97 46.65
N PHE A 123 -14.58 39.69 45.57
CA PHE A 123 -15.75 40.47 45.16
C PHE A 123 -16.93 40.33 46.13
N LYS A 124 -17.17 39.12 46.65
CA LYS A 124 -18.21 38.85 47.67
C LYS A 124 -17.90 39.55 49.00
N ALA A 125 -16.63 39.70 49.35
CA ALA A 125 -16.22 40.48 50.53
C ALA A 125 -16.51 41.99 50.37
N LYS A 126 -16.51 42.51 49.13
CA LYS A 126 -16.70 43.94 48.84
C LYS A 126 -18.15 44.34 48.55
N HIS A 127 -19.00 43.41 48.11
CA HIS A 127 -20.38 43.68 47.68
C HIS A 127 -21.42 42.78 48.39
N HIS A 128 -21.94 43.25 49.52
CA HIS A 128 -22.89 42.52 50.39
C HIS A 128 -24.25 42.22 49.74
N TYR A 129 -24.66 42.92 48.66
CA TYR A 129 -25.98 42.75 48.04
C TYR A 129 -26.13 41.49 47.17
N MET A 130 -25.03 40.79 46.85
CA MET A 130 -25.04 39.61 45.95
C MET A 130 -25.25 38.28 46.69
N SER A 131 -25.40 38.30 48.03
CA SER A 131 -25.36 37.09 48.87
C SER A 131 -26.66 36.28 48.90
N SER A 132 -27.72 36.64 48.16
CA SER A 132 -29.08 36.08 48.38
C SER A 132 -29.47 34.85 47.54
N MET A 133 -28.57 34.30 46.72
CA MET A 133 -28.84 33.08 45.93
C MET A 133 -27.95 31.92 46.39
N GLN A 134 -28.07 31.52 47.66
CA GLN A 134 -27.21 30.50 48.28
C GLN A 134 -28.03 29.25 48.65
N GLY A 135 -28.30 28.40 47.66
CA GLY A 135 -28.86 27.05 47.86
C GLY A 135 -27.91 25.92 47.46
N ARG A 136 -26.75 26.23 46.88
CA ARG A 136 -25.74 25.25 46.44
C ARG A 136 -24.49 25.29 47.30
N THR A 137 -23.86 24.13 47.46
CA THR A 137 -22.57 23.99 48.14
C THR A 137 -21.46 24.56 47.26
N ASP A 138 -20.50 25.30 47.82
CA ASP A 138 -19.38 25.93 47.09
C ASP A 138 -18.58 24.94 46.21
N ALA A 139 -18.52 23.66 46.62
CA ALA A 139 -17.91 22.57 45.86
C ALA A 139 -18.70 22.22 44.58
N MET A 140 -20.05 22.26 44.63
CA MET A 140 -20.89 22.01 43.46
C MET A 140 -20.78 23.15 42.46
N ASP A 141 -20.72 24.40 42.93
CA ASP A 141 -20.58 25.56 42.04
C ASP A 141 -19.22 25.55 41.34
N SER A 142 -18.13 25.25 42.06
CA SER A 142 -16.80 25.11 41.45
C SER A 142 -16.75 23.99 40.40
N PHE A 143 -17.46 22.89 40.62
CA PHE A 143 -17.56 21.79 39.66
C PHE A 143 -18.29 22.20 38.37
N PHE A 144 -19.43 22.91 38.49
CA PHE A 144 -20.15 23.41 37.32
C PHE A 144 -19.37 24.49 36.56
N ILE A 145 -18.64 25.36 37.28
CA ILE A 145 -17.79 26.40 36.68
C ILE A 145 -16.62 25.77 35.91
N PHE A 146 -15.97 24.75 36.47
CA PHE A 146 -14.92 24.00 35.79
C PHE A 146 -15.41 23.39 34.47
N TRP A 147 -16.55 22.69 34.52
CA TRP A 147 -17.13 22.09 33.32
C TRP A 147 -17.61 23.14 32.32
N GLY A 148 -18.08 24.29 32.79
CA GLY A 148 -18.43 25.44 31.96
C GLY A 148 -17.22 26.00 31.20
N PHE A 149 -16.09 26.20 31.86
CA PHE A 149 -14.85 26.63 31.19
C PHE A 149 -14.28 25.56 30.25
N LEU A 150 -14.43 24.27 30.59
CA LEU A 150 -14.03 23.16 29.73
C LEU A 150 -14.83 23.16 28.42
N ILE A 151 -16.17 23.32 28.49
CA ILE A 151 -17.03 23.44 27.31
C ILE A 151 -16.71 24.73 26.52
N LEU A 152 -16.46 25.85 27.20
CA LEU A 152 -16.13 27.11 26.53
C LEU A 152 -14.82 26.99 25.73
N LEU A 153 -13.81 26.32 26.31
CA LEU A 153 -12.52 26.12 25.66
C LEU A 153 -12.55 24.98 24.64
N SER A 154 -13.55 24.08 24.63
CA SER A 154 -13.55 22.89 23.78
C SER A 154 -13.52 23.19 22.28
N VAL A 155 -13.86 24.43 21.89
CA VAL A 155 -13.69 24.95 20.51
C VAL A 155 -12.22 24.94 20.07
N MET A 156 -11.26 24.96 21.01
CA MET A 156 -9.84 24.80 20.71
C MET A 156 -9.47 23.40 20.23
N VAL A 157 -10.29 22.38 20.48
CA VAL A 157 -10.07 21.04 19.91
C VAL A 157 -10.48 21.10 18.43
N PRO A 158 -9.53 21.01 17.48
CA PRO A 158 -9.84 21.19 16.08
C PRO A 158 -10.43 19.90 15.53
N MET A 159 -11.72 19.66 15.75
CA MET A 159 -12.43 18.49 15.21
C MET A 159 -12.37 18.47 13.67
N ALA A 160 -12.30 19.64 13.05
CA ALA A 160 -12.14 19.80 11.61
C ALA A 160 -10.77 19.38 11.07
N MET A 161 -9.72 19.28 11.90
CA MET A 161 -8.36 18.95 11.45
C MET A 161 -8.32 17.59 10.74
N PHE A 162 -9.02 16.59 11.26
CA PHE A 162 -9.08 15.26 10.66
C PHE A 162 -9.73 15.29 9.27
N ILE A 163 -10.86 15.98 9.15
CA ILE A 163 -11.59 16.08 7.89
C ILE A 163 -10.76 16.85 6.85
N ILE A 164 -10.13 17.96 7.26
CA ILE A 164 -9.26 18.75 6.39
C ILE A 164 -8.07 17.92 5.91
N ALA A 165 -7.45 17.10 6.77
CA ALA A 165 -6.35 16.22 6.38
C ALA A 165 -6.75 15.21 5.31
N GLU A 166 -7.92 14.57 5.45
CA GLU A 166 -8.46 13.64 4.43
C GLU A 166 -8.71 14.35 3.09
N PHE A 167 -9.23 15.57 3.11
CA PHE A 167 -9.40 16.36 1.88
C PHE A 167 -8.07 16.75 1.23
N ILE A 168 -7.05 17.09 2.02
CA ILE A 168 -5.69 17.35 1.52
C ILE A 168 -5.12 16.09 0.86
N TYR A 169 -5.26 14.92 1.49
CA TYR A 169 -4.80 13.65 0.93
C TYR A 169 -5.52 13.29 -0.38
N LEU A 170 -6.83 13.51 -0.44
CA LEU A 170 -7.61 13.32 -1.66
C LEU A 170 -7.15 14.28 -2.77
N GLY A 171 -7.00 15.57 -2.46
CA GLY A 171 -6.54 16.58 -3.41
C GLY A 171 -5.16 16.24 -3.98
N ASN A 172 -4.20 15.88 -3.12
CA ASN A 172 -2.86 15.45 -3.54
C ASN A 172 -2.91 14.20 -4.44
N SER A 173 -3.78 13.23 -4.12
CA SER A 173 -3.95 12.03 -4.94
C SER A 173 -4.49 12.36 -6.33
N ILE A 174 -5.39 13.34 -6.44
CA ILE A 174 -5.94 13.80 -7.72
C ILE A 174 -4.85 14.53 -8.51
N PHE A 175 -4.05 15.38 -7.87
CA PHE A 175 -2.95 16.07 -8.55
C PHE A 175 -1.91 15.10 -9.12
N ILE A 176 -1.55 14.03 -8.39
CA ILE A 176 -0.66 12.98 -8.93
C ILE A 176 -1.26 12.32 -10.17
N ASN A 177 -2.57 12.10 -10.21
CA ASN A 177 -3.24 11.48 -11.36
C ASN A 177 -3.36 12.41 -12.57
N TRP A 178 -3.35 13.73 -12.35
CA TRP A 178 -3.47 14.73 -13.42
C TRP A 178 -2.12 15.24 -13.94
N ASP A 179 -1.00 14.81 -13.36
CA ASP A 179 0.32 15.24 -13.80
C ASP A 179 0.71 14.61 -15.15
N LEU A 180 0.74 15.44 -16.19
CA LEU A 180 1.17 15.06 -17.54
C LEU A 180 2.66 14.70 -17.61
N SER A 181 3.48 15.17 -16.67
CA SER A 181 4.92 14.83 -16.62
C SER A 181 5.16 13.38 -16.21
N MET A 182 4.19 12.77 -15.53
CA MET A 182 4.22 11.36 -15.09
C MET A 182 3.37 10.44 -16.00
N TYR A 183 3.01 10.92 -17.19
CA TYR A 183 2.27 10.14 -18.19
C TYR A 183 3.22 9.39 -19.12
N TYR A 184 2.94 8.10 -19.35
CA TYR A 184 3.73 7.24 -20.22
C TYR A 184 3.01 7.04 -21.57
N GLU A 185 3.41 7.85 -22.56
CA GLU A 185 2.82 7.90 -23.91
C GLU A 185 2.84 6.55 -24.68
N PRO A 186 3.92 5.74 -24.68
CA PRO A 186 3.96 4.54 -25.53
C PRO A 186 2.94 3.45 -25.18
N LEU A 187 2.40 3.44 -23.96
CA LEU A 187 1.34 2.50 -23.53
C LEU A 187 0.05 3.22 -23.12
N ASP A 188 -0.04 4.55 -23.28
CA ASP A 188 -1.17 5.38 -22.82
C ASP A 188 -1.52 5.13 -21.33
N ILE A 189 -0.51 5.20 -20.46
CA ILE A 189 -0.67 4.91 -19.03
C ILE A 189 -0.37 6.16 -18.20
N PRO A 190 -1.37 6.79 -17.55
CA PRO A 190 -1.15 7.86 -16.60
C PRO A 190 -0.68 7.32 -15.24
N ALA A 191 -0.02 8.17 -14.46
CA ALA A 191 0.23 7.90 -13.06
C ALA A 191 -1.09 7.69 -12.31
N LYS A 192 -1.15 6.65 -11.46
CA LYS A 192 -2.35 6.33 -10.68
C LYS A 192 -2.00 6.08 -9.23
N ALA A 193 -2.33 7.04 -8.37
CA ALA A 193 -2.29 6.88 -6.93
C ALA A 193 -3.40 5.90 -6.49
N ARG A 194 -2.99 4.70 -6.01
CA ARG A 194 -3.92 3.66 -5.52
C ARG A 194 -4.29 3.82 -4.04
N SER A 195 -3.63 4.72 -3.34
CA SER A 195 -3.86 5.01 -1.93
C SER A 195 -3.78 6.52 -1.73
N THR A 196 -4.83 7.12 -1.16
CA THR A 196 -4.92 8.56 -0.94
C THR A 196 -4.05 9.01 0.23
N SER A 197 -3.95 8.18 1.28
CA SER A 197 -3.27 8.51 2.53
C SER A 197 -1.75 8.40 2.50
N LEU A 198 -1.16 7.72 1.51
CA LEU A 198 0.29 7.43 1.48
C LEU A 198 1.12 8.48 0.72
N ASN A 199 0.49 9.54 0.23
CA ASN A 199 1.15 10.54 -0.62
C ASN A 199 2.21 11.35 0.14
N ASP A 200 2.02 11.59 1.44
CA ASP A 200 2.96 12.30 2.31
C ASP A 200 4.26 11.50 2.56
N HIS A 201 4.16 10.17 2.59
CA HIS A 201 5.30 9.27 2.78
C HIS A 201 6.28 9.34 1.60
N LEU A 202 5.83 9.70 0.39
CA LEU A 202 6.70 9.85 -0.78
C LEU A 202 7.80 10.88 -0.53
N GLY A 203 7.51 11.96 0.22
CA GLY A 203 8.49 12.97 0.62
C GLY A 203 9.42 12.55 1.76
N GLN A 204 9.19 11.38 2.37
CA GLN A 204 9.96 10.88 3.53
C GLN A 204 10.79 9.63 3.19
N VAL A 205 10.84 9.22 1.92
CA VAL A 205 11.57 8.03 1.49
C VAL A 205 13.08 8.28 1.59
N GLN A 206 13.78 7.44 2.35
CA GLN A 206 15.26 7.48 2.48
C GLN A 206 15.96 6.41 1.65
N TYR A 207 15.29 5.28 1.43
CA TYR A 207 15.85 4.12 0.73
C TYR A 207 14.91 3.69 -0.38
N ILE A 208 15.43 3.59 -1.60
CA ILE A 208 14.73 3.07 -2.76
C ILE A 208 15.31 1.69 -3.08
N PHE A 209 14.49 0.65 -2.91
CA PHE A 209 14.83 -0.70 -3.35
C PHE A 209 14.27 -0.89 -4.76
N SER A 210 15.16 -0.94 -5.75
CA SER A 210 14.79 -1.11 -7.15
C SER A 210 15.06 -2.54 -7.61
N ASP A 211 14.09 -3.14 -8.29
CA ASP A 211 14.33 -4.39 -9.01
C ASP A 211 15.12 -4.12 -10.30
N LYS A 212 15.98 -5.06 -10.70
CA LYS A 212 16.79 -4.93 -11.91
C LYS A 212 15.91 -5.13 -13.15
N THR A 213 15.19 -6.24 -13.21
CA THR A 213 14.51 -6.68 -14.43
C THR A 213 13.11 -6.10 -14.47
N GLY A 214 12.78 -5.36 -15.53
CA GLY A 214 11.46 -4.74 -15.68
C GLY A 214 11.27 -3.43 -14.93
N THR A 215 12.28 -2.95 -14.19
CA THR A 215 12.32 -1.58 -13.64
C THR A 215 13.55 -0.83 -14.13
N LEU A 216 14.77 -1.26 -13.79
CA LEU A 216 15.98 -0.58 -14.27
C LEU A 216 16.29 -0.87 -15.75
N THR A 217 16.02 -2.09 -16.21
CA THR A 217 16.29 -2.49 -17.59
C THR A 217 15.02 -2.82 -18.35
N GLN A 218 14.89 -2.28 -19.57
CA GLN A 218 13.92 -2.76 -20.54
C GLN A 218 14.29 -4.19 -20.97
N ASN A 219 13.29 -5.02 -21.28
CA ASN A 219 13.50 -6.39 -21.74
C ASN A 219 13.85 -6.42 -23.24
N ILE A 220 14.89 -5.68 -23.61
CA ILE A 220 15.43 -5.56 -24.97
C ILE A 220 16.94 -5.76 -24.89
N MET A 221 17.41 -6.85 -25.48
CA MET A 221 18.84 -7.18 -25.51
C MET A 221 19.40 -6.80 -26.88
N THR A 222 20.14 -5.69 -26.94
CA THR A 222 20.83 -5.26 -28.16
C THR A 222 22.28 -5.69 -28.11
N PHE A 223 22.70 -6.51 -29.07
CA PHE A 223 24.12 -6.79 -29.27
C PHE A 223 24.83 -5.52 -29.73
N LYS A 224 25.82 -5.06 -28.96
CA LYS A 224 26.54 -3.81 -29.25
C LYS A 224 27.94 -4.05 -29.79
N LYS A 225 28.70 -4.92 -29.12
CA LYS A 225 30.12 -5.17 -29.43
C LYS A 225 30.47 -6.63 -29.15
N CYS A 226 31.48 -7.14 -29.82
CA CYS A 226 32.14 -8.39 -29.45
C CYS A 226 33.66 -8.26 -29.57
N CYS A 227 34.38 -9.16 -28.90
CA CYS A 227 35.81 -9.32 -29.08
C CYS A 227 36.07 -10.68 -29.72
N ILE A 228 36.73 -10.69 -30.87
CA ILE A 228 37.09 -11.91 -31.60
C ILE A 228 38.60 -11.87 -31.83
N ASN A 229 39.32 -12.89 -31.33
CA ASN A 229 40.78 -13.01 -31.43
C ASN A 229 41.55 -11.75 -30.94
N GLY A 230 41.08 -11.14 -29.85
CA GLY A 230 41.69 -9.90 -29.31
C GLY A 230 41.30 -8.61 -30.05
N CYS A 231 40.61 -8.70 -31.20
CA CYS A 231 40.08 -7.54 -31.91
C CYS A 231 38.66 -7.23 -31.43
N THR A 232 38.42 -6.00 -30.98
CA THR A 232 37.08 -5.55 -30.57
C THR A 232 36.32 -4.96 -31.76
N TYR A 233 35.15 -5.53 -32.06
CA TYR A 233 34.25 -5.11 -33.13
C TYR A 233 33.04 -4.39 -32.54
N GLY A 234 32.67 -3.25 -33.14
CA GLY A 234 31.48 -2.47 -32.81
C GLY A 234 31.81 -1.01 -32.51
N ASP A 235 31.30 -0.11 -33.34
CA ASP A 235 31.51 1.32 -33.22
C ASP A 235 30.86 1.90 -31.95
N ALA A 236 31.51 2.91 -31.37
CA ALA A 236 30.93 3.74 -30.35
C ALA A 236 30.15 4.88 -31.02
N LEU A 237 28.87 5.03 -30.65
CA LEU A 237 27.98 6.16 -30.95
C LEU A 237 27.40 6.23 -32.38
N HIS A 238 26.18 5.70 -32.54
CA HIS A 238 25.16 6.57 -33.12
C HIS A 238 24.63 7.44 -31.97
N PRO A 239 24.69 8.78 -32.05
CA PRO A 239 23.90 9.62 -31.15
C PRO A 239 22.45 9.20 -31.35
N THR A 240 21.74 8.97 -30.24
CA THR A 240 20.30 8.77 -30.19
C THR A 240 19.62 9.76 -31.14
N GLN A 241 19.14 9.26 -32.29
CA GLN A 241 18.08 9.96 -33.00
C GLN A 241 16.91 10.08 -32.02
N PRO A 242 16.39 11.29 -31.76
CA PRO A 242 15.09 11.41 -31.12
C PRO A 242 14.10 10.58 -31.94
N LEU A 243 13.25 9.82 -31.26
CA LEU A 243 12.09 9.19 -31.89
C LEU A 243 11.36 10.24 -32.74
N PRO A 244 10.90 9.91 -33.96
CA PRO A 244 10.13 10.86 -34.75
C PRO A 244 8.91 11.27 -33.94
N HIS A 245 8.87 12.55 -33.54
CA HIS A 245 7.67 13.17 -33.01
C HIS A 245 6.59 13.04 -34.10
N SER A 246 5.53 12.28 -33.81
CA SER A 246 4.29 12.41 -34.59
C SER A 246 3.85 13.87 -34.51
N PRO A 247 3.43 14.49 -35.63
CA PRO A 247 2.89 15.84 -35.59
C PRO A 247 1.64 15.86 -34.72
N ALA A 248 1.57 16.83 -33.81
CA ALA A 248 0.38 17.09 -33.01
C ALA A 248 -0.83 17.31 -33.95
N PRO A 249 -1.99 16.73 -33.65
CA PRO A 249 -3.22 17.09 -34.36
C PRO A 249 -3.56 18.54 -34.02
N SER A 250 -3.87 19.30 -35.07
CA SER A 250 -4.37 20.68 -35.09
C SER A 250 -5.54 20.92 -34.16
#